data_AF-A0A7W0QK02-F1
#
_entry.id   AF-A0A7W0QK02-F1
#
_cell.length_a   1.000
_cell.length_b   1.000
_cell.length_c   1.000
_cell.angle_alpha   90.00
_cell.angle_beta   90.00
_cell.angle_gamma   90.00
#
_symmetry.space_group_name_H-M   'P 1'
#
loop_
_entity.id
_entity.type
_entity.pdbx_description
1 polymer ?
#
loop_
_entity_poly.entity_id
_entity_poly.type
_entity_poly.pdbx_seq_one_letter_code
_entity_poly.pdbx_strand_id
1 'polypeptide(L)' 'SWQAWQVHRALEILPEHERPVIELAYWRGLSQSEIADSLGIPLGTVKTRTRSALARLAQELDGTLE' A
#
# COMPACT_ATOMS: atom_id res chain seq x y z
N SER A 1 15.28 6.64 -8.51
CA SER A 1 14.77 6.19 -9.81
C SER A 1 13.41 6.82 -10.06
N TRP A 2 13.06 7.13 -11.31
CA TRP A 2 11.75 7.71 -11.67
C TRP A 2 10.57 6.89 -11.12
N GLN A 3 10.77 5.58 -11.00
CA GLN A 3 9.85 4.61 -10.38
C GLN A 3 9.47 4.93 -8.93
N ALA A 4 10.40 5.40 -8.10
CA ALA A 4 10.12 5.72 -6.70
C ALA A 4 9.19 6.94 -6.56
N TRP A 5 9.31 7.91 -7.47
CA TRP A 5 8.44 9.09 -7.49
C TRP A 5 7.01 8.75 -7.96
N GLN A 6 6.88 7.90 -8.98
CA GLN A 6 5.58 7.40 -9.44
C GLN A 6 4.86 6.58 -8.36
N VAL A 7 5.58 5.70 -7.64
CA VAL A 7 5.01 4.95 -6.51
C VAL A 7 4.58 5.90 -5.39
N HIS A 8 5.37 6.91 -5.07
CA HIS A 8 5.02 7.88 -4.04
C HIS A 8 3.73 8.66 -4.38
N ARG A 9 3.61 9.15 -5.62
CA ARG A 9 2.40 9.79 -6.14
C ARG A 9 1.18 8.86 -6.11
N ALA A 10 1.35 7.60 -6.51
CA ALA A 10 0.28 6.61 -6.46
C ALA A 10 -0.16 6.31 -5.02
N LEU A 11 0.69 6.50 -4.01
CA LEU A 11 0.29 6.33 -2.61
C LEU A 11 -0.47 7.53 -2.03
N GLU A 12 -0.36 8.71 -2.64
CA GLU A 12 -1.15 9.88 -2.25
C GLU A 12 -2.65 9.65 -2.49
N ILE A 13 -3.02 8.87 -3.52
CA ILE A 13 -4.43 8.55 -3.83
C ILE A 13 -5.05 7.53 -2.86
N LEU A 14 -4.23 6.83 -2.07
CA LEU A 14 -4.74 5.85 -1.13
C LEU A 14 -5.40 6.54 0.08
N PRO A 15 -6.54 6.00 0.57
CA PRO A 15 -7.07 6.36 1.87
C PRO A 15 -6.02 6.24 2.97
N GLU A 16 -6.05 7.14 3.95
CA GLU A 16 -5.06 7.19 5.05
C GLU A 16 -4.90 5.89 5.81
N HIS A 17 -5.96 5.06 5.88
CA HIS A 17 -5.92 3.78 6.58
C HIS A 17 -5.31 2.65 5.74
N GLU A 18 -5.23 2.81 4.42
CA GLU A 18 -4.67 1.86 3.45
C GLU A 18 -3.19 2.14 3.14
N ARG A 19 -2.78 3.41 3.15
CA ARG A 19 -1.40 3.81 2.85
C ARG A 19 -0.33 3.14 3.74
N PRO A 20 -0.47 3.08 5.08
CA PRO A 20 0.58 2.56 5.96
C PRO A 20 0.91 1.08 5.71
N VAL A 21 -0.08 0.27 5.30
CA VAL A 21 0.17 -1.16 5.04
C VAL A 21 1.01 -1.36 3.77
N ILE A 22 0.88 -0.48 2.78
CA ILE A 22 1.72 -0.53 1.57
C ILE A 22 3.09 0.08 1.85
N GLU A 23 3.16 1.15 2.62
CA GLU A 23 4.43 1.79 2.97
C GLU A 23 5.37 0.83 3.72
N LEU A 24 4.84 0.17 4.75
CA LEU A 24 5.60 -0.79 5.54
C LEU A 24 6.00 -2.02 4.73
N ALA A 25 5.14 -2.51 3.83
CA ALA A 25 5.50 -3.61 2.94
C ALA A 25 6.62 -3.21 1.96
N TYR A 26 6.51 -2.04 1.32
CA TYR A 26 7.41 -1.65 0.23
C TYR A 26 8.77 -1.11 0.73
N TRP A 27 8.78 -0.19 1.71
CA TRP A 27 10.02 0.42 2.18
C TRP A 27 10.67 -0.32 3.35
N ARG A 28 9.89 -1.05 4.15
CA ARG A 28 10.42 -1.78 5.31
C ARG A 28 10.48 -3.29 5.10
N GLY A 29 9.89 -3.81 4.02
CA GLY A 29 9.90 -5.25 3.72
C GLY A 29 9.17 -6.10 4.75
N LEU A 30 8.27 -5.50 5.54
CA LEU A 30 7.56 -6.22 6.61
C LEU A 30 6.54 -7.21 6.03
N SER A 31 6.43 -8.36 6.66
CA SER A 31 5.34 -9.31 6.45
C SER A 31 4.01 -8.74 6.96
N GLN A 32 2.88 -9.32 6.51
CA GLN A 32 1.56 -8.88 6.94
C GLN A 32 1.33 -9.03 8.46
N SER A 33 1.97 -10.02 9.10
CA SER A 33 1.95 -10.19 10.56
C SER A 33 2.74 -9.09 11.26
N GLU A 34 3.96 -8.77 10.79
CA GLU A 34 4.76 -7.70 11.37
C GLU A 34 4.10 -6.32 11.18
N ILE A 35 3.38 -6.13 10.07
CA ILE A 35 2.56 -4.93 9.85
C ILE A 35 1.39 -4.86 10.84
N ALA A 36 0.74 -6.00 11.11
CA ALA A 36 -0.35 -6.07 12.09
C ALA A 36 0.14 -5.66 13.48
N ASP A 37 1.30 -6.19 13.89
CA ASP A 37 1.94 -5.87 15.16
C ASP A 37 2.40 -4.40 15.20
N SER A 38 3.04 -3.91 14.13
CA SER A 38 3.53 -2.53 14.04
C SER A 38 2.42 -1.48 14.06
N LEU A 39 1.24 -1.80 13.52
CA LEU A 39 0.10 -0.88 13.45
C LEU A 39 -0.91 -1.09 14.59
N GLY A 40 -0.77 -2.15 15.39
CA GLY A 40 -1.72 -2.48 16.45
C GLY A 40 -3.12 -2.81 15.93
N ILE A 41 -3.24 -3.39 14.73
CA ILE A 41 -4.52 -3.75 14.09
C ILE A 41 -4.59 -5.24 13.75
N PRO A 42 -5.79 -5.85 13.66
CA PRO A 42 -5.91 -7.27 13.33
C PRO A 42 -5.27 -7.64 11.99
N LEU A 43 -4.65 -8.82 11.90
CA LEU A 43 -4.09 -9.36 10.65
C LEU A 43 -5.12 -9.42 9.51
N GLY A 44 -6.39 -9.71 9.82
CA GLY A 44 -7.48 -9.66 8.84
C GLY A 44 -7.71 -8.26 8.27
N THR A 45 -7.58 -7.23 9.11
CA THR A 45 -7.67 -5.82 8.69
C THR A 45 -6.48 -5.44 7.81
N VAL A 46 -5.26 -5.87 8.13
CA VAL A 46 -4.09 -5.69 7.26
C VAL A 46 -4.34 -6.29 5.89
N LYS A 47 -4.77 -7.56 5.83
CA LYS A 47 -5.06 -8.27 4.57
C LYS A 47 -6.08 -7.54 3.71
N THR A 48 -7.21 -7.12 4.30
CA THR A 48 -8.25 -6.40 3.56
C THR A 48 -7.74 -5.05 3.06
N ARG A 49 -7.03 -4.28 3.88
CA ARG A 49 -6.45 -2.98 3.48
C ARG A 49 -5.41 -3.15 2.37
N THR A 50 -4.52 -4.13 2.47
CA THR A 50 -3.53 -4.42 1.43
C THR A 50 -4.22 -4.75 0.10
N ARG A 51 -5.26 -5.60 0.13
CA ARG A 51 -6.01 -5.95 -1.09
C ARG A 51 -6.68 -4.72 -1.72
N SER A 52 -7.37 -3.90 -0.92
CA SER A 52 -8.03 -2.68 -1.42
C SER A 52 -7.02 -1.67 -1.98
N ALA A 53 -5.92 -1.47 -1.28
CA ALA A 53 -4.85 -0.57 -1.70
C ALA A 53 -4.23 -1.02 -3.04
N LEU A 54 -3.87 -2.30 -3.18
CA LEU A 54 -3.31 -2.84 -4.42
C LEU A 54 -4.29 -2.73 -5.58
N ALA A 55 -5.58 -2.96 -5.35
CA ALA A 55 -6.61 -2.80 -6.39
C ALA A 55 -6.71 -1.34 -6.88
N ARG A 56 -6.66 -0.35 -5.97
CA ARG A 56 -6.65 1.07 -6.31
C ARG A 56 -5.39 1.49 -7.07
N LEU A 57 -4.23 1.05 -6.57
CA LEU A 57 -2.95 1.33 -7.22
C LEU A 57 -2.90 0.73 -8.63
N ALA A 58 -3.43 -0.48 -8.81
CA ALA A 58 -3.51 -1.10 -10.13
C ALA A 58 -4.36 -0.26 -11.10
N GLN A 59 -5.53 0.24 -10.67
CA GLN A 59 -6.38 1.11 -11.49
C GLN A 59 -5.67 2.41 -11.89
N GLU A 60 -4.95 3.04 -10.96
CA GLU A 60 -4.24 4.30 -11.21
C GLU A 60 -3.05 4.12 -12.16
N LEU A 61 -2.28 3.03 -11.97
CA LEU A 61 -1.08 2.76 -12.76
C LEU A 61 -1.42 2.22 -14.16
N ASP A 62 -2.53 1.50 -14.31
CA ASP A 62 -3.01 1.02 -15.61
C ASP A 62 -3.54 2.19 -16.47
N GLY A 63 -4.21 3.18 -15.85
CA GLY A 63 -4.63 4.42 -16.52
C GLY A 63 -3.50 5.39 -16.90
N THR A 64 -2.25 5.09 -16.52
CA THR A 64 -1.06 5.89 -16.89
C THR A 64 -0.37 5.35 -18.16
N LEU A 65 -0.87 4.25 -18.75
CA LEU A 65 -0.29 3.60 -19.94
C LEU A 65 -1.01 3.93 -21.28
N GLU A 66 -1.87 4.94 -21.33
CA GLU A 66 -2.43 5.50 -22.58
C GLU A 66 -1.79 6.83 -22.98
#